data_AF-A0A2G5LWI0-F1
#
_entry.id   AF-A0A2G5LWI0-F1
#
_cell.length_a   1.000
_cell.length_b   1.000
_cell.length_c   1.000
_cell.angle_alpha   90.00
_cell.angle_beta   90.00
_cell.angle_gamma   90.00
#
_symmetry.space_group_name_H-M   'P 1'
#
loop_
_entity.id
_entity.type
_entity.pdbx_description
1 polymer ?
#
loop_
_entity_poly.entity_id
_entity_poly.type
_entity_poly.pdbx_seq_one_letter_code
_entity_poly.pdbx_strand_id
1 'polypeptide(L)'
;MALKTEVKNKLAIGKRNEFAIWGYLLAEGFDVFPSLVDDKGIDGIVGNQGRYFEVQIKSGENWNNQRGLSRSAVSANPDRIFLIYNTAEDEVRYFTGRQILDEPEWQECINWTVSQIKLPKRMLQKYEAHNWAGFVAYLRSSKQG
;
A
#
# COMPACT_ATOMS: atom_id res chain seq x y z
N MET A 1 -3.35 -40.97 8.71
CA MET A 1 -3.55 -39.71 9.46
C MET A 1 -3.14 -38.58 8.51
N ALA A 2 -4.09 -37.84 7.93
CA ALA A 2 -3.75 -36.77 7.00
C ALA A 2 -3.26 -35.54 7.78
N LEU A 3 -2.07 -35.02 7.43
CA LEU A 3 -1.58 -33.75 7.92
C LEU A 3 -2.60 -32.68 7.56
N LYS A 4 -3.29 -32.13 8.58
CA LYS A 4 -4.07 -30.90 8.43
C LYS A 4 -3.08 -29.82 8.05
N THR A 5 -3.13 -29.36 6.81
CA THR A 5 -2.45 -28.13 6.39
C THR A 5 -2.89 -27.03 7.34
N GLU A 6 -1.98 -26.49 8.15
CA GLU A 6 -2.26 -25.34 8.99
C GLU A 6 -2.76 -24.21 8.09
N VAL A 7 -4.06 -23.91 8.17
CA VAL A 7 -4.63 -22.76 7.48
C VAL A 7 -4.06 -21.53 8.18
N LYS A 8 -2.93 -21.02 7.67
CA LYS A 8 -2.38 -19.73 8.08
C LYS A 8 -3.53 -18.72 8.03
N ASN A 9 -3.86 -18.14 9.18
CA ASN A 9 -4.96 -17.19 9.26
C ASN A 9 -4.58 -15.94 8.47
N LYS A 10 -5.09 -15.83 7.23
CA LYS A 10 -4.72 -14.75 6.28
C LYS A 10 -4.94 -13.36 6.84
N LEU A 11 -5.95 -13.19 7.71
CA LEU A 11 -6.22 -11.94 8.41
C LEU A 11 -5.09 -11.57 9.38
N ALA A 12 -4.57 -12.55 10.12
CA ALA A 12 -3.45 -12.33 11.02
C ALA A 12 -2.16 -11.96 10.28
N ILE A 13 -1.94 -12.48 9.06
CA ILE A 13 -0.78 -12.13 8.23
C ILE A 13 -0.88 -10.68 7.76
N GLY A 14 -2.02 -10.28 7.18
CA GLY A 14 -2.22 -8.89 6.74
C GLY A 14 -1.98 -7.89 7.87
N LYS A 15 -2.55 -8.16 9.04
CA LYS A 15 -2.40 -7.29 10.20
C LYS A 15 -0.96 -7.19 10.72
N ARG A 16 -0.21 -8.29 10.71
CA ARG A 16 1.23 -8.27 11.07
C ARG A 16 2.03 -7.39 10.12
N ASN A 17 1.75 -7.48 8.83
CA ASN A 17 2.44 -6.69 7.82
C ASN A 17 2.07 -5.20 7.92
N GLU A 18 0.82 -4.87 8.24
CA GLU A 18 0.44 -3.49 8.59
C GLU A 18 1.25 -2.97 9.79
N PHE A 19 1.38 -3.75 10.86
CA PHE A 19 2.18 -3.36 12.03
C PHE A 19 3.66 -3.14 11.70
N ALA A 20 4.24 -3.92 10.79
CA ALA A 20 5.61 -3.70 10.32
C ALA A 20 5.76 -2.30 9.68
N ILE A 21 4.86 -1.96 8.75
CA ILE A 21 4.86 -0.65 8.09
C ILE A 21 4.63 0.50 9.08
N TRP A 22 3.73 0.33 10.06
CA TRP A 22 3.56 1.32 11.13
C TRP A 22 4.84 1.50 11.95
N GLY A 23 5.55 0.40 12.25
CA GLY A 23 6.85 0.45 12.90
C GLY A 23 7.89 1.22 12.09
N TYR A 24 7.94 1.02 10.77
CA TYR A 24 8.86 1.75 9.88
C TYR A 24 8.55 3.25 9.85
N LEU A 25 7.27 3.62 9.76
CA LEU A 25 6.85 5.03 9.81
C LEU A 25 7.19 5.70 11.15
N LEU A 26 6.98 5.01 12.27
CA LEU A 26 7.36 5.49 13.59
C LEU A 26 8.88 5.68 13.71
N ALA A 27 9.68 4.77 13.17
CA ALA A 27 11.13 4.88 13.15
C ALA A 27 11.62 6.09 12.33
N GLU A 28 10.87 6.50 11.32
CA GLU A 28 11.11 7.72 10.52
C GLU A 28 10.61 9.00 11.19
N GLY A 29 9.97 8.91 12.35
CA GLY A 29 9.47 10.03 13.14
C GLY A 29 8.12 10.59 12.71
N PHE A 30 7.31 9.81 12.00
CA PHE A 30 5.94 10.20 11.63
C PHE A 30 4.93 9.84 12.72
N ASP A 31 3.85 10.63 12.80
CA ASP A 31 2.69 10.27 13.59
C ASP A 31 1.90 9.18 12.85
N VAL A 32 1.49 8.11 13.54
CA VAL A 32 0.69 7.04 12.94
C VAL A 32 -0.62 6.87 13.70
N PHE A 33 -1.73 6.80 12.96
CA PHE A 33 -3.07 6.61 13.49
C PHE A 33 -3.71 5.41 12.79
N PRO A 34 -3.39 4.17 13.19
CA PRO A 34 -4.00 2.97 12.61
C PRO A 34 -5.52 2.95 12.84
N SER A 35 -6.27 2.46 11.85
CA SER A 35 -7.70 2.23 12.02
C SER A 35 -7.93 1.04 12.95
N LEU A 36 -8.87 1.20 13.89
CA LEU A 36 -9.30 0.09 14.76
C LEU A 36 -10.22 -0.88 14.01
N VAL A 37 -10.95 -0.39 13.01
CA VAL A 37 -11.91 -1.15 12.19
C VAL A 37 -11.77 -0.71 10.73
N ASP A 38 -11.78 -1.68 9.81
CA ASP A 38 -11.77 -1.44 8.36
C ASP A 38 -13.20 -1.18 7.85
N ASP A 39 -13.68 0.06 8.05
CA ASP A 39 -14.99 0.54 7.54
C ASP A 39 -14.85 1.51 6.35
N LYS A 40 -13.67 2.13 6.18
CA LYS A 40 -13.44 3.20 5.19
C LYS A 40 -12.51 2.79 4.05
N GLY A 41 -12.05 1.54 4.02
CA GLY A 41 -11.06 1.06 3.06
C GLY A 41 -9.72 1.80 3.19
N ILE A 42 -9.34 2.12 4.43
CA ILE A 42 -8.02 2.62 4.82
C ILE A 42 -7.55 1.82 6.03
N ASP A 43 -6.23 1.58 6.11
CA ASP A 43 -5.63 0.92 7.26
C ASP A 43 -5.19 1.93 8.33
N GLY A 44 -5.10 3.22 7.97
CA GLY A 44 -4.79 4.29 8.92
C GLY A 44 -4.50 5.64 8.26
N ILE A 45 -4.09 6.58 9.11
CA ILE A 45 -3.62 7.92 8.73
C ILE A 45 -2.17 8.08 9.18
N VAL A 46 -1.36 8.72 8.33
CA VAL A 46 0.01 9.13 8.67
C VAL A 46 0.07 10.65 8.77
N GLY A 47 0.64 11.16 9.84
CA GLY A 47 0.81 12.58 10.13
C GLY A 47 2.27 13.02 9.98
N ASN A 48 2.46 14.20 9.40
CA ASN A 48 3.74 14.90 9.39
C ASN A 48 3.52 16.41 9.44
N GLN A 49 4.01 17.07 10.49
CA GLN A 49 3.98 18.54 10.62
C GLN A 49 2.58 19.14 10.36
N GLY A 50 1.53 18.53 10.92
CA GLY A 50 0.14 18.99 10.78
C GLY A 50 -0.54 18.61 9.47
N ARG A 51 0.13 17.88 8.58
CA ARG A 51 -0.47 17.28 7.37
C ARG A 51 -0.78 15.81 7.62
N TYR A 52 -1.90 15.36 7.07
CA TYR A 52 -2.43 14.02 7.28
C TYR A 52 -2.71 13.34 5.95
N PHE A 53 -2.31 12.07 5.85
CA PHE A 53 -2.41 11.28 4.63
C PHE A 53 -3.17 9.99 4.93
N GLU A 54 -4.22 9.72 4.17
CA GLU A 54 -4.89 8.41 4.19
C GLU A 54 -3.97 7.36 3.56
N VAL A 55 -3.79 6.23 4.25
CA VAL A 55 -2.95 5.13 3.78
C VAL A 55 -3.73 3.82 3.75
N GLN A 56 -3.61 3.10 2.64
CA GLN A 56 -3.98 1.70 2.52
C GLN A 56 -2.74 0.86 2.23
N ILE A 57 -2.51 -0.17 3.02
CA ILE A 57 -1.43 -1.13 2.90
C ILE A 57 -1.97 -2.39 2.23
N LYS A 58 -1.21 -2.90 1.25
CA LYS A 58 -1.37 -4.23 0.66
C LYS A 58 -0.03 -4.93 0.73
N SER A 59 -0.03 -6.22 1.03
CA SER A 59 1.20 -6.99 1.19
C SER A 59 1.13 -8.35 0.51
N GLY A 60 2.29 -8.84 0.09
CA GLY A 60 2.48 -10.16 -0.49
C GLY A 60 3.95 -10.52 -0.58
N GLU A 61 4.26 -11.73 -1.03
CA GLU A 61 5.64 -12.24 -1.14
C GLU A 61 6.29 -11.90 -2.49
N ASN A 62 5.56 -11.24 -3.39
CA ASN A 62 6.04 -10.86 -4.72
C ASN A 62 5.25 -9.67 -5.26
N TRP A 63 5.71 -9.07 -6.35
CA TRP A 63 5.09 -7.89 -6.96
C TRP A 63 3.84 -8.15 -7.82
N ASN A 64 3.41 -9.41 -7.97
CA ASN A 64 2.38 -9.78 -8.94
C ASN A 64 1.39 -10.81 -8.38
N ASN A 65 0.10 -10.64 -8.65
CA ASN A 65 -0.97 -11.53 -8.18
C ASN A 65 -1.26 -11.39 -6.66
N GLN A 66 -0.88 -10.26 -6.04
CA GLN A 66 -1.41 -9.93 -4.71
C GLN A 66 -2.89 -9.53 -4.84
N ARG A 67 -3.68 -9.69 -3.76
CA ARG A 67 -5.05 -9.18 -3.74
C ARG A 67 -5.04 -7.68 -4.01
N GLY A 68 -5.72 -7.26 -5.06
CA GLY A 68 -5.54 -5.94 -5.64
C GLY A 68 -6.45 -4.86 -5.09
N LEU A 69 -6.47 -3.75 -5.82
CA LEU A 69 -7.24 -2.56 -5.53
C LEU A 69 -8.36 -2.46 -6.57
N SER A 70 -9.62 -2.39 -6.14
CA SER A 70 -10.73 -2.17 -7.06
C SER A 70 -10.77 -0.71 -7.52
N ARG A 71 -11.17 -0.44 -8.77
CA ARG A 71 -11.34 0.93 -9.27
C ARG A 71 -12.20 1.80 -8.35
N SER A 72 -13.30 1.28 -7.79
CA SER A 72 -14.16 2.02 -6.85
C SER A 72 -13.41 2.49 -5.60
N ALA A 73 -12.63 1.60 -4.97
CA ALA A 73 -11.81 1.92 -3.81
C ALA A 73 -10.74 2.99 -4.12
N VAL A 74 -10.10 2.91 -5.30
CA VAL A 74 -9.08 3.89 -5.72
C VAL A 74 -9.72 5.25 -6.05
N SER A 75 -10.88 5.25 -6.72
CA SER A 75 -11.60 6.46 -7.09
C SER A 75 -12.26 7.19 -5.92
N ALA A 76 -12.46 6.51 -4.78
CA ALA A 76 -13.06 7.12 -3.58
C ALA A 76 -12.24 8.28 -3.03
N ASN A 77 -10.91 8.22 -3.14
CA ASN A 77 -10.01 9.31 -2.79
C ASN A 77 -8.72 9.24 -3.64
N PRO A 78 -8.62 10.07 -4.70
CA PRO A 78 -7.42 10.10 -5.56
C PRO A 78 -6.14 10.53 -4.84
N ASP A 79 -6.22 11.18 -3.68
CA ASP A 79 -5.05 11.59 -2.90
C ASP A 79 -4.62 10.52 -1.86
N ARG A 80 -5.41 9.46 -1.68
CA ARG A 80 -5.05 8.33 -0.81
C ARG A 80 -3.76 7.68 -1.30
N ILE A 81 -2.90 7.31 -0.35
CA ILE A 81 -1.65 6.60 -0.63
C ILE A 81 -1.87 5.11 -0.46
N PHE A 82 -1.41 4.35 -1.44
CA PHE A 82 -1.39 2.90 -1.44
C PHE A 82 0.04 2.43 -1.27
N LEU A 83 0.33 1.73 -0.17
CA LEU A 83 1.60 1.08 0.09
C LEU A 83 1.51 -0.39 -0.31
N ILE A 84 2.38 -0.80 -1.22
CA ILE A 84 2.51 -2.18 -1.68
C ILE A 84 3.79 -2.75 -1.07
N TYR A 85 3.64 -3.63 -0.10
CA TYR A 85 4.75 -4.21 0.65
C TYR A 85 5.08 -5.62 0.17
N ASN A 86 6.27 -5.79 -0.40
CA ASN A 86 6.85 -7.08 -0.69
C ASN A 86 7.58 -7.60 0.54
N THR A 87 6.94 -8.56 1.22
CA THR A 87 7.42 -9.17 2.46
C THR A 87 8.63 -10.10 2.29
N ALA A 88 8.86 -10.62 1.09
CA ALA A 88 10.01 -11.49 0.83
C ALA A 88 11.30 -10.70 0.62
N GLU A 89 11.18 -9.51 0.02
CA GLU A 89 12.29 -8.59 -0.25
C GLU A 89 12.44 -7.50 0.83
N ASP A 90 11.48 -7.41 1.75
CA ASP A 90 11.32 -6.30 2.70
C ASP A 90 11.32 -4.92 2.01
N GLU A 91 10.60 -4.83 0.89
CA GLU A 91 10.56 -3.63 0.05
C GLU A 91 9.16 -3.05 -0.04
N VAL A 92 9.06 -1.72 -0.01
CA VAL A 92 7.81 -1.00 -0.17
C VAL A 92 7.80 -0.24 -1.50
N ARG A 93 6.66 -0.24 -2.18
CA ARG A 93 6.34 0.68 -3.26
C ARG A 93 5.11 1.52 -2.92
N TYR A 94 5.12 2.81 -3.24
CA TYR A 94 3.98 3.68 -2.97
C TYR A 94 3.36 4.27 -4.24
N PHE A 95 2.06 4.51 -4.22
CA PHE A 95 1.34 5.20 -5.29
C PHE A 95 0.19 6.01 -4.70
N THR A 96 -0.09 7.19 -5.24
CA THR A 96 -1.37 7.87 -4.96
C THR A 96 -2.50 7.23 -5.78
N GLY A 97 -3.73 7.38 -5.32
CA GLY A 97 -4.90 6.95 -6.08
C GLY A 97 -4.93 7.55 -7.48
N ARG A 98 -4.54 8.82 -7.63
CA ARG A 98 -4.40 9.52 -8.91
C ARG A 98 -3.40 8.81 -9.83
N GLN A 99 -2.22 8.47 -9.33
CA GLN A 99 -1.21 7.76 -10.13
C GLN A 99 -1.73 6.39 -10.62
N ILE A 100 -2.46 5.66 -9.77
CA ILE A 100 -3.09 4.38 -10.15
C ILE A 100 -4.18 4.61 -11.21
N LEU A 101 -4.95 5.68 -11.10
CA LEU A 101 -6.01 6.01 -12.05
C LEU A 101 -5.47 6.48 -13.40
N ASP A 102 -4.32 7.15 -13.42
CA ASP A 102 -3.75 7.75 -14.63
C ASP A 102 -2.80 6.79 -15.37
N GLU A 103 -2.27 5.77 -14.69
CA GLU A 103 -1.35 4.80 -15.28
C GLU A 103 -2.10 3.66 -16.02
N PRO A 104 -1.93 3.51 -17.36
CA PRO A 104 -2.65 2.51 -18.13
C PRO A 104 -2.48 1.07 -17.63
N GLU A 105 -1.28 0.70 -17.16
CA GLU A 105 -1.02 -0.65 -16.64
C GLU A 105 -1.75 -0.92 -15.32
N TRP A 106 -1.88 0.09 -14.46
CA TRP A 106 -2.70 -0.01 -13.26
C TRP A 106 -4.18 -0.11 -13.63
N GLN A 107 -4.65 0.72 -14.58
CA GLN A 107 -6.05 0.71 -15.02
C GLN A 107 -6.51 -0.67 -15.49
N GLU A 108 -5.67 -1.43 -16.18
CA GLU A 108 -5.99 -2.80 -16.59
C GLU A 108 -6.34 -3.67 -15.37
N CYS A 109 -5.49 -3.64 -14.34
CA CYS A 109 -5.59 -4.54 -13.19
C CYS A 109 -6.72 -4.17 -12.22
N ILE A 110 -7.03 -2.88 -12.06
CA ILE A 110 -8.10 -2.40 -11.17
C ILE A 110 -9.51 -2.60 -11.76
N ASN A 111 -9.60 -2.91 -13.06
CA ASN A 111 -10.86 -3.17 -13.78
C ASN A 111 -11.22 -4.66 -13.82
N TRP A 112 -10.34 -5.56 -13.38
CA TRP A 112 -10.65 -6.99 -13.33
C TRP A 112 -11.72 -7.29 -12.28
N THR A 113 -12.59 -8.26 -12.57
CA THR A 113 -13.64 -8.75 -11.66
C THR A 113 -13.07 -9.17 -10.30
N VAL A 114 -11.86 -9.76 -10.31
CA VAL A 114 -11.04 -9.97 -9.12
C VAL A 114 -9.76 -9.17 -9.32
N SER A 115 -9.74 -7.92 -8.82
CA SER A 115 -8.59 -7.04 -8.97
C SER A 115 -7.36 -7.65 -8.30
N GLN A 116 -6.22 -7.57 -8.99
CA GLN A 116 -4.92 -8.00 -8.48
C GLN A 116 -3.90 -6.89 -8.65
N ILE A 117 -2.91 -6.82 -7.76
CA ILE A 117 -1.75 -5.96 -7.99
C ILE A 117 -0.82 -6.67 -8.97
N LYS A 118 -0.35 -5.93 -9.97
CA LYS A 118 0.63 -6.38 -10.95
C LYS A 118 1.62 -5.25 -11.18
N LEU A 119 2.81 -5.41 -10.62
CA LEU A 119 3.93 -4.50 -10.81
C LEU A 119 5.02 -5.24 -11.60
N PRO A 120 4.89 -5.32 -12.94
CA PRO A 120 5.92 -5.93 -13.77
C PRO A 120 7.22 -5.11 -13.69
N LYS A 121 8.35 -5.72 -14.08
CA LYS A 121 9.68 -5.08 -14.03
C LYS A 121 9.70 -3.66 -14.63
N ARG A 122 9.03 -3.44 -15.76
CA ARG A 122 8.95 -2.12 -16.41
C ARG A 122 8.25 -1.06 -15.56
N MET A 123 7.22 -1.44 -14.79
CA MET A 123 6.54 -0.56 -13.84
C MET A 123 7.45 -0.25 -12.66
N LEU A 124 8.14 -1.27 -12.13
CA LEU A 124 9.11 -1.08 -11.05
C LEU A 124 10.26 -0.15 -11.47
N GLN A 125 10.71 -0.23 -12.73
CA GLN A 125 11.72 0.67 -13.29
C GLN A 125 11.18 2.08 -13.53
N LYS A 126 10.00 2.20 -14.14
CA LYS A 126 9.34 3.51 -14.36
C LYS A 126 9.14 4.27 -13.06
N TYR A 127 8.80 3.55 -12.00
CA TYR A 127 8.53 4.06 -10.66
C TYR A 127 9.66 3.68 -9.67
N GLU A 128 10.92 3.71 -10.11
CA GLU A 128 12.05 3.37 -9.25
C GLU A 128 12.15 4.27 -8.01
N ALA A 129 11.84 5.57 -8.19
CA ALA A 129 11.78 6.54 -7.10
C ALA A 129 10.60 6.32 -6.14
N HIS A 130 9.65 5.43 -6.46
CA HIS A 130 8.53 5.12 -5.58
C HIS A 130 8.86 4.05 -4.53
N ASN A 131 10.12 3.98 -4.11
CA ASN A 131 10.57 3.12 -3.01
C ASN A 131 10.30 3.77 -1.64
N TRP A 132 10.74 3.12 -0.55
CA TRP A 132 10.57 3.64 0.81
C TRP A 132 11.16 5.05 1.01
N ALA A 133 12.40 5.28 0.55
CA ALA A 133 13.05 6.58 0.69
C ALA A 133 12.27 7.68 -0.07
N GLY A 134 11.76 7.38 -1.26
CA GLY A 134 10.90 8.28 -2.01
C GLY A 134 9.57 8.56 -1.32
N PHE A 135 8.96 7.55 -0.68
CA PHE A 135 7.75 7.72 0.12
C PHE A 135 7.99 8.65 1.32
N VAL A 136 9.07 8.43 2.07
CA VAL A 136 9.46 9.29 3.20
C VAL A 136 9.70 10.73 2.73
N ALA A 137 10.42 10.91 1.62
CA ALA A 137 10.64 12.22 1.02
C ALA A 137 9.32 12.89 0.59
N TYR A 138 8.38 12.12 0.02
CA TYR A 138 7.07 12.60 -0.37
C TYR A 138 6.27 13.12 0.84
N LEU A 139 6.22 12.35 1.95
CA LEU A 139 5.54 12.78 3.17
C LEU A 139 6.16 14.05 3.79
N ARG A 140 7.48 14.19 3.67
CA ARG A 140 8.24 15.37 4.15
C ARG A 140 8.16 16.57 3.20
N SER A 141 7.85 16.36 1.93
CA SER A 141 7.78 17.44 0.95
C SER A 141 6.68 18.43 1.33
N SER A 142 7.00 19.71 1.49
CA SER A 142 5.98 20.74 1.63
C SER A 142 5.22 20.88 0.31
N LYS A 143 3.90 20.63 0.31
CA LYS A 143 3.07 21.34 -0.68
C LYS A 143 3.17 22.80 -0.26
N GLN A 144 3.88 23.62 -1.04
CA GLN A 144 3.71 25.06 -0.97
C GLN A 144 2.20 25.31 -1.12
N GLY A 145 1.61 25.95 -0.11
CA GLY A 145 0.23 26.43 -0.18
C GLY A 145 0.07 27.46 -1.28
#